data_AF-A0A0J8S1H5-F1
#
_entry.id   AF-A0A0J8S1H5-F1
#
_cell.length_a   1.000
_cell.length_b   1.000
_cell.length_c   1.000
_cell.angle_alpha   90.00
_cell.angle_beta   90.00
_cell.angle_gamma   90.00
#
_symmetry.space_group_name_H-M   'P 1'
#
loop_
_entity.id
_entity.type
_entity.pdbx_description
1 polymer ?
#
loop_
_entity_poly.entity_id
_entity_poly.type
_entity_poly.pdbx_seq_one_letter_code
_entity_poly.pdbx_strand_id
1 'polypeptide(L)'
;MTAAIYGCTVVNHMEVTGLTKDANGRLTGARVKDLIAERNGQEAQEFTVRAKGVINATGPFTDSIRRMDDPNIAEIVAPSSGAHVILPGYYSPAKMGLIDPATSDGRVIFFLPWQGNTIAGTTDSPTTITPQPIPSEDDINWILSEIRGYLAPDINVRRDDVLAAWSGIRPLVRDPKAKNTESLVRSHLVSVSKSGLLTCAGGKWTTYRQMAEEAVDEAIKQFNLQPRALRIVPDISGTGYHVDKAILDGSCQTHQVRLIGAHGYSKTLFINLIQHFGLATDVAKHLTESYGDRAWEVAAMSSPTNIRFPLCGVRISPLYPFIDGEIRYAVRREYAQTAVDVLARRTRLAFLNARAALEALPTVVDIMAEELHWDEKRKDVEWTETVKFLVSMGLPKSRAGATRKDVEKGRLTGISSTQTKRPLVDCTNPNAIQLDRTLPE
;
A
#
# COMPACT_ATOMS: atom_id res chain seq x y z
N MET A 1 -12.59 4.56 -4.14
CA MET A 1 -13.17 5.25 -5.31
C MET A 1 -14.56 4.75 -5.69
N THR A 2 -14.80 3.44 -5.90
CA THR A 2 -16.14 2.91 -6.24
C THR A 2 -17.27 3.43 -5.33
N ALA A 3 -17.07 3.39 -4.01
CA ALA A 3 -18.05 3.92 -3.05
C ALA A 3 -18.38 5.41 -3.28
N ALA A 4 -17.40 6.24 -3.64
CA ALA A 4 -17.61 7.66 -3.92
C ALA A 4 -18.45 7.88 -5.18
N ILE A 5 -18.26 7.06 -6.22
CA ILE A 5 -19.10 7.08 -7.44
C ILE A 5 -20.56 6.74 -7.10
N TYR A 6 -20.78 5.81 -6.17
CA TYR A 6 -22.10 5.50 -5.62
C TYR A 6 -22.66 6.54 -4.63
N GLY A 7 -21.97 7.67 -4.44
CA GLY A 7 -22.44 8.80 -3.65
C GLY A 7 -21.93 8.86 -2.21
N CYS A 8 -21.00 7.99 -1.80
CA CYS A 8 -20.38 8.10 -0.47
C CYS A 8 -19.38 9.26 -0.41
N THR A 9 -19.44 10.07 0.64
CA THR A 9 -18.35 10.99 0.96
C THR A 9 -17.17 10.19 1.52
N VAL A 10 -16.00 10.30 0.87
CA VAL A 10 -14.77 9.64 1.31
C VAL A 10 -13.69 10.70 1.50
N VAL A 11 -13.05 10.68 2.66
CA VAL A 11 -12.01 11.65 3.05
C VAL A 11 -10.86 10.88 3.70
N ASN A 12 -9.64 11.04 3.17
CA ASN A 12 -8.41 10.58 3.81
C ASN A 12 -7.76 11.71 4.62
N HIS A 13 -6.77 11.37 5.46
CA HIS A 13 -6.06 12.33 6.32
C HIS A 13 -6.96 13.11 7.28
N MET A 14 -8.11 12.53 7.64
CA MET A 14 -9.04 13.03 8.64
C MET A 14 -9.00 12.09 9.85
N GLU A 15 -8.45 12.56 10.96
CA GLU A 15 -8.32 11.79 12.19
C GLU A 15 -9.58 11.91 13.04
N VAL A 16 -10.04 10.81 13.63
CA VAL A 16 -11.08 10.84 14.68
C VAL A 16 -10.40 11.10 16.03
N THR A 17 -10.68 12.25 16.64
CA THR A 17 -10.09 12.65 17.93
C THR A 17 -11.03 12.42 19.11
N GLY A 18 -12.30 12.10 18.85
CA GLY A 18 -13.22 11.65 19.88
C GLY A 18 -14.61 11.32 19.37
N LEU A 19 -15.43 10.77 20.25
CA LEU A 19 -16.82 10.43 19.96
C LEU A 19 -17.77 11.42 20.64
N THR A 20 -18.95 11.62 20.05
CA THR A 20 -20.01 12.46 20.63
C THR A 20 -21.19 11.59 21.06
N LYS A 21 -21.76 11.92 22.22
CA LYS A 21 -22.89 11.21 22.84
C LYS A 21 -24.03 12.18 23.15
N ASP A 22 -25.27 11.69 23.11
CA ASP A 22 -26.43 12.41 23.63
C ASP A 22 -26.54 12.29 25.16
N ALA A 23 -27.58 12.90 25.73
CA ALA A 23 -27.86 12.85 27.17
C ALA A 23 -28.17 11.44 27.70
N ASN A 24 -28.56 10.51 26.82
CA ASN A 24 -28.81 9.10 27.17
C ASN A 24 -27.54 8.23 27.02
N GLY A 25 -26.40 8.84 26.68
CA GLY A 25 -25.14 8.15 26.46
C GLY A 25 -25.05 7.40 25.13
N ARG A 26 -25.97 7.64 24.18
CA ARG A 26 -25.96 7.04 22.84
C ARG A 26 -25.07 7.84 21.90
N LEU A 27 -24.30 7.17 21.05
CA LEU A 27 -23.44 7.84 20.07
C LEU A 27 -24.25 8.62 19.03
N THR A 28 -23.78 9.83 18.69
CA THR A 28 -24.40 10.72 17.71
C THR A 28 -23.43 11.21 16.63
N GLY A 29 -22.16 10.80 16.68
CA GLY A 29 -21.15 11.21 15.74
C GLY A 29 -19.73 11.11 16.28
N ALA A 30 -18.82 11.84 15.64
CA ALA A 30 -17.41 11.91 15.98
C ALA A 30 -16.87 13.34 15.82
N ARG A 31 -15.89 13.69 16.66
CA ARG A 31 -15.01 14.84 16.43
C ARG A 31 -13.86 14.39 15.55
N VAL A 32 -13.54 15.21 14.56
CA VAL A 32 -12.52 14.92 13.57
C VAL A 32 -11.59 16.11 13.36
N LYS A 33 -10.36 15.81 12.93
CA LYS A 33 -9.29 16.78 12.70
C LYS A 33 -8.62 16.53 11.34
N ASP A 34 -8.48 17.59 10.53
CA ASP A 34 -7.79 17.53 9.24
C ASP A 34 -6.26 17.59 9.43
N LEU A 35 -5.57 16.52 9.06
CA LEU A 35 -4.11 16.41 9.17
C LEU A 35 -3.36 17.08 8.00
N ILE A 36 -4.05 17.46 6.92
CA ILE A 36 -3.44 18.18 5.78
C ILE A 36 -3.31 19.68 6.07
N ALA A 37 -4.19 20.26 6.90
CA ALA A 37 -4.12 21.67 7.28
C ALA A 37 -2.76 22.03 7.92
N GLU A 38 -2.32 21.26 8.93
CA GLU A 38 -1.03 21.45 9.61
C GLU A 38 0.15 21.35 8.66
N ARG A 39 0.09 20.38 7.75
CA ARG A 39 1.07 20.17 6.69
C ARG A 39 1.19 21.36 5.75
N ASN A 40 0.09 22.06 5.50
CA ASN A 40 0.03 23.29 4.70
C ASN A 40 0.36 24.56 5.53
N GLY A 41 0.82 24.41 6.77
CA GLY A 41 1.15 25.54 7.66
C GLY A 41 -0.08 26.25 8.24
N GLN A 42 -1.25 25.60 8.20
CA GLN A 42 -2.50 26.10 8.77
C GLN A 42 -2.82 25.39 10.09
N GLU A 43 -3.61 26.01 10.95
CA GLU A 43 -4.09 25.34 12.16
C GLU A 43 -5.14 24.29 11.78
N ALA A 44 -4.94 23.04 12.20
CA ALA A 44 -5.92 22.00 12.00
C ALA A 44 -7.12 22.18 12.93
N GLN A 45 -8.24 22.63 12.36
CA GLN A 45 -9.48 22.83 13.11
C GLN A 45 -10.16 21.49 13.38
N GLU A 46 -10.60 21.30 14.62
CA GLU A 46 -11.50 20.21 14.97
C GLU A 46 -12.95 20.60 14.71
N PHE A 47 -13.72 19.68 14.13
CA PHE A 47 -15.16 19.84 13.96
C PHE A 47 -15.90 18.52 14.16
N THR A 48 -17.23 18.60 14.29
CA THR A 48 -18.07 17.42 14.56
C THR A 48 -18.80 16.95 13.31
N VAL A 49 -18.67 15.67 13.00
CA VAL A 49 -19.49 14.97 12.01
C VAL A 49 -20.59 14.21 12.74
N ARG A 50 -21.85 14.56 12.45
CA ARG A 50 -23.02 13.89 13.01
C ARG A 50 -23.40 12.68 12.17
N ALA A 51 -23.76 11.58 12.83
CA ALA A 51 -24.18 10.35 12.16
C ALA A 51 -25.26 9.64 12.98
N LYS A 52 -26.10 8.84 12.29
CA LYS A 52 -27.09 7.96 12.96
C LYS A 52 -26.44 6.76 13.65
N GLY A 53 -25.26 6.36 13.18
CA GLY A 53 -24.50 5.24 13.70
C GLY A 53 -23.02 5.42 13.34
N VAL A 54 -22.14 4.82 14.16
CA VAL A 54 -20.70 4.89 13.99
C VAL A 54 -20.17 3.45 13.91
N ILE A 55 -19.43 3.16 12.83
CA ILE A 55 -18.75 1.88 12.63
C ILE A 55 -17.24 2.09 12.81
N ASN A 56 -16.65 1.39 13.76
CA ASN A 56 -15.21 1.31 14.00
C ASN A 56 -14.63 0.13 13.21
N ALA A 57 -13.79 0.44 12.20
CA ALA A 57 -13.09 -0.52 11.36
C ALA A 57 -11.61 -0.13 11.20
N THR A 58 -10.96 0.28 12.30
CA THR A 58 -9.60 0.87 12.29
C THR A 58 -8.46 -0.15 12.43
N GLY A 59 -8.72 -1.44 12.14
CA GLY A 59 -7.69 -2.48 12.11
C GLY A 59 -6.94 -2.58 13.44
N PRO A 60 -5.60 -2.49 13.46
CA PRO A 60 -4.82 -2.55 14.70
C PRO A 60 -5.20 -1.47 15.72
N PHE A 61 -5.75 -0.34 15.27
CA PHE A 61 -6.15 0.79 16.13
C PHE A 61 -7.58 0.65 16.67
N THR A 62 -8.20 -0.52 16.53
CA THR A 62 -9.58 -0.77 16.98
C THR A 62 -9.80 -0.34 18.43
N ASP A 63 -8.89 -0.71 19.32
CA ASP A 63 -9.02 -0.43 20.75
C ASP A 63 -8.87 1.05 21.10
N SER A 64 -8.15 1.83 20.28
CA SER A 64 -8.06 3.29 20.46
C SER A 64 -9.43 3.94 20.35
N ILE A 65 -10.24 3.55 19.35
CA ILE A 65 -11.60 4.06 19.18
C ILE A 65 -12.56 3.48 20.23
N ARG A 66 -12.41 2.20 20.60
CA ARG A 66 -13.24 1.59 21.66
C ARG A 66 -13.04 2.29 23.00
N ARG A 67 -11.80 2.68 23.34
CA ARG A 67 -11.51 3.45 24.57
C ARG A 67 -12.02 4.88 24.53
N MET A 68 -12.17 5.49 23.36
CA MET A 68 -12.88 6.78 23.22
C MET A 68 -14.37 6.64 23.57
N ASP A 69 -14.95 5.45 23.39
CA ASP A 69 -16.33 5.16 23.78
C ASP A 69 -16.45 4.80 25.27
N ASP A 70 -15.63 3.87 25.75
CA ASP A 70 -15.56 3.45 27.15
C ASP A 70 -14.09 3.28 27.58
N PRO A 71 -13.55 4.22 28.39
CA PRO A 71 -12.14 4.18 28.82
C PRO A 71 -11.74 2.92 29.57
N ASN A 72 -12.69 2.21 30.19
CA ASN A 72 -12.43 1.02 31.01
C ASN A 72 -12.60 -0.29 30.23
N ILE A 73 -12.87 -0.23 28.92
CA ILE A 73 -13.09 -1.44 28.11
C ILE A 73 -11.80 -2.25 27.98
N ALA A 74 -11.92 -3.57 28.14
CA ALA A 74 -10.82 -4.49 27.90
C ALA A 74 -10.42 -4.50 26.41
N GLU A 75 -9.12 -4.51 26.14
CA GLU A 75 -8.56 -4.64 24.80
C GLU A 75 -8.93 -6.00 24.20
N ILE A 76 -9.19 -5.99 22.90
CA ILE A 76 -9.45 -7.21 22.14
C ILE A 76 -8.35 -7.47 21.10
N VAL A 77 -7.57 -6.46 20.71
CA VAL A 77 -6.53 -6.59 19.71
C VAL A 77 -5.24 -7.14 20.35
N ALA A 78 -4.73 -8.22 19.77
CA ALA A 78 -3.42 -8.79 20.03
C ALA A 78 -2.51 -8.51 18.80
N PRO A 79 -1.83 -7.35 18.75
CA PRO A 79 -1.05 -6.95 17.59
C PRO A 79 0.17 -7.86 17.36
N SER A 80 0.38 -8.26 16.10
CA SER A 80 1.57 -9.00 15.68
C SER A 80 2.22 -8.37 14.44
N SER A 81 3.53 -8.15 14.48
CA SER A 81 4.32 -7.60 13.37
C SER A 81 4.71 -8.71 12.40
N GLY A 82 4.67 -8.42 11.11
CA GLY A 82 5.20 -9.29 10.07
C GLY A 82 5.98 -8.54 9.01
N ALA A 83 7.25 -8.91 8.85
CA ALA A 83 8.17 -8.31 7.90
C ALA A 83 8.21 -9.07 6.56
N HIS A 84 8.48 -8.33 5.50
CA HIS A 84 8.86 -8.85 4.18
C HIS A 84 10.08 -8.09 3.66
N VAL A 85 10.87 -8.75 2.82
CA VAL A 85 11.98 -8.15 2.08
C VAL A 85 11.74 -8.28 0.58
N ILE A 86 12.17 -7.28 -0.16
CA ILE A 86 12.21 -7.30 -1.62
C ILE A 86 13.64 -7.47 -2.09
N LEU A 87 13.83 -8.40 -3.03
CA LEU A 87 15.08 -8.77 -3.64
C LEU A 87 14.99 -8.63 -5.17
N PRO A 88 16.12 -8.56 -5.89
CA PRO A 88 16.14 -8.61 -7.34
C PRO A 88 15.32 -9.77 -7.92
N GLY A 89 14.72 -9.55 -9.09
CA GLY A 89 13.86 -10.53 -9.75
C GLY A 89 14.56 -11.85 -10.09
N TYR A 90 15.88 -11.87 -10.23
CA TYR A 90 16.62 -13.11 -10.53
C TYR A 90 16.63 -14.12 -9.38
N TYR A 91 16.17 -13.76 -8.19
CA TYR A 91 16.05 -14.69 -7.07
C TYR A 91 14.83 -15.62 -7.18
N SER A 92 13.82 -15.31 -8.00
CA SER A 92 12.65 -16.18 -8.20
C SER A 92 12.29 -16.34 -9.68
N PRO A 93 11.71 -17.48 -10.10
CA PRO A 93 11.18 -17.61 -11.45
C PRO A 93 9.99 -16.66 -11.67
N ALA A 94 9.94 -15.97 -12.82
CA ALA A 94 8.94 -14.94 -13.08
C ALA A 94 7.46 -15.40 -13.05
N LYS A 95 7.18 -16.70 -13.11
CA LYS A 95 5.83 -17.29 -13.18
C LYS A 95 5.56 -18.35 -12.11
N MET A 96 6.45 -18.50 -11.13
CA MET A 96 6.33 -19.53 -10.10
C MET A 96 6.72 -18.95 -8.75
N GLY A 97 5.86 -19.15 -7.76
CA GLY A 97 6.16 -18.85 -6.36
C GLY A 97 6.39 -20.12 -5.57
N LEU A 98 7.14 -20.01 -4.48
CA LEU A 98 7.39 -21.07 -3.51
C LEU A 98 6.73 -20.72 -2.17
N ILE A 99 6.21 -21.74 -1.51
CA ILE A 99 5.75 -21.70 -0.13
C ILE A 99 6.43 -22.84 0.62
N ASP A 100 7.03 -22.55 1.76
CA ASP A 100 7.46 -23.56 2.71
C ASP A 100 6.75 -23.33 4.05
N PRO A 101 5.86 -24.25 4.46
CA PRO A 101 5.16 -24.18 5.74
C PRO A 101 5.95 -24.77 6.92
N ALA A 102 7.18 -25.25 6.70
CA ALA A 102 8.00 -25.94 7.69
C ALA A 102 9.44 -25.38 7.71
N THR A 103 9.56 -24.07 7.94
CA THR A 103 10.85 -23.39 8.12
C THR A 103 11.60 -23.90 9.36
N SER A 104 12.84 -23.43 9.55
CA SER A 104 13.71 -23.82 10.69
C SER A 104 13.08 -23.73 12.08
N ASP A 105 12.05 -22.89 12.26
CA ASP A 105 11.33 -22.66 13.50
C ASP A 105 9.80 -22.87 13.38
N GLY A 106 9.33 -23.51 12.30
CA GLY A 106 7.92 -23.85 12.09
C GLY A 106 7.03 -22.70 11.61
N ARG A 107 7.62 -21.55 11.22
CA ARG A 107 6.91 -20.48 10.50
C ARG A 107 6.67 -20.86 9.04
N VAL A 108 5.87 -20.03 8.37
CA VAL A 108 5.59 -20.16 6.93
C VAL A 108 6.34 -19.06 6.18
N ILE A 109 7.11 -19.43 5.18
CA ILE A 109 7.75 -18.48 4.26
C ILE A 109 7.18 -18.64 2.85
N PHE A 110 6.92 -17.50 2.23
CA PHE A 110 6.57 -17.29 0.85
C PHE A 110 7.74 -16.64 0.15
N PHE A 111 7.98 -17.07 -1.08
CA PHE A 111 9.03 -16.58 -1.93
C PHE A 111 8.47 -16.45 -3.35
N LEU A 112 8.04 -15.24 -3.72
CA LEU A 112 7.15 -15.02 -4.86
C LEU A 112 7.71 -13.96 -5.82
N PRO A 113 7.55 -14.13 -7.15
CA PRO A 113 7.81 -13.05 -8.10
C PRO A 113 6.77 -11.93 -7.91
N TRP A 114 7.22 -10.68 -7.87
CA TRP A 114 6.36 -9.52 -7.69
C TRP A 114 6.90 -8.28 -8.41
N GLN A 115 6.18 -7.83 -9.45
CA GLN A 115 6.48 -6.62 -10.23
C GLN A 115 7.95 -6.48 -10.67
N GLY A 116 8.53 -7.56 -11.22
CA GLY A 116 9.92 -7.60 -11.69
C GLY A 116 10.96 -7.87 -10.59
N ASN A 117 10.52 -7.97 -9.33
CA ASN A 117 11.33 -8.31 -8.17
C ASN A 117 10.89 -9.65 -7.54
N THR A 118 11.51 -10.01 -6.44
CA THR A 118 11.14 -11.16 -5.60
C THR A 118 10.74 -10.67 -4.21
N ILE A 119 9.56 -11.02 -3.72
CA ILE A 119 9.13 -10.79 -2.34
C ILE A 119 9.35 -12.05 -1.51
N ALA A 120 9.97 -11.90 -0.34
CA ALA A 120 10.19 -12.97 0.63
C ALA A 120 9.66 -12.58 2.02
N GLY A 121 8.99 -13.51 2.70
CA GLY A 121 8.42 -13.29 4.03
C GLY A 121 7.39 -14.36 4.40
N THR A 122 6.83 -14.43 5.59
CA THR A 122 6.79 -13.35 6.58
C THR A 122 7.26 -13.83 7.94
N THR A 123 7.69 -12.87 8.76
CA THR A 123 7.85 -13.08 10.21
C THR A 123 6.53 -12.90 10.94
N ASP A 124 6.49 -13.32 12.22
CA ASP A 124 5.34 -13.14 13.10
C ASP A 124 5.83 -13.00 14.54
N SER A 125 5.73 -11.78 15.09
CA SER A 125 6.24 -11.45 16.43
C SER A 125 5.30 -10.46 17.13
N PRO A 126 4.93 -10.67 18.41
CA PRO A 126 4.18 -9.69 19.18
C PRO A 126 4.80 -8.30 19.11
N THR A 127 3.98 -7.26 18.99
CA THR A 127 4.47 -5.90 18.77
C THR A 127 3.60 -4.85 19.45
N THR A 128 4.07 -3.60 19.50
CA THR A 128 3.25 -2.46 19.90
C THR A 128 2.62 -1.80 18.68
N ILE A 129 1.42 -1.24 18.85
CA ILE A 129 0.74 -0.55 17.76
C ILE A 129 1.47 0.75 17.45
N THR A 130 1.87 0.93 16.20
CA THR A 130 2.45 2.15 15.66
C THR A 130 1.95 2.39 14.23
N PRO A 131 1.78 3.65 13.79
CA PRO A 131 1.44 3.94 12.41
C PRO A 131 2.51 3.53 11.39
N GLN A 132 3.76 3.40 11.83
CA GLN A 132 4.92 3.10 10.97
C GLN A 132 5.78 2.01 11.61
N PRO A 133 5.35 0.73 11.57
CA PRO A 133 6.16 -0.39 12.03
C PRO A 133 7.41 -0.54 11.14
N ILE A 134 8.54 -0.87 11.76
CA ILE A 134 9.83 -1.02 11.08
C ILE A 134 10.28 -2.48 11.27
N PRO A 135 10.68 -3.20 10.21
CA PRO A 135 11.24 -4.54 10.36
C PRO A 135 12.56 -4.50 11.14
N SER A 136 12.78 -5.48 12.01
CA SER A 136 14.07 -5.63 12.69
C SER A 136 15.12 -6.23 11.75
N GLU A 137 16.41 -6.00 12.04
CA GLU A 137 17.48 -6.67 11.30
C GLU A 137 17.47 -8.18 11.54
N ASP A 138 17.00 -8.64 12.71
CA ASP A 138 16.84 -10.07 12.99
C ASP A 138 15.78 -10.71 12.09
N ASP A 139 14.65 -10.03 11.86
CA ASP A 139 13.61 -10.50 10.93
C ASP A 139 14.14 -10.56 9.49
N ILE A 140 14.88 -9.53 9.07
CA ILE A 140 15.48 -9.48 7.73
C ILE A 140 16.49 -10.62 7.58
N ASN A 141 17.41 -10.78 8.52
CA ASN A 141 18.45 -11.81 8.47
C ASN A 141 17.87 -13.22 8.52
N TRP A 142 16.80 -13.43 9.30
CA TRP A 142 16.08 -14.69 9.31
C TRP A 142 15.49 -15.00 7.93
N ILE A 143 14.76 -14.06 7.31
CA ILE A 143 14.22 -14.25 5.95
C ILE A 143 15.33 -14.60 4.96
N LEU A 144 16.46 -13.86 4.98
CA LEU A 144 17.58 -14.11 4.09
C LEU A 144 18.25 -15.48 4.33
N SER A 145 18.28 -15.93 5.58
CA SER A 145 18.82 -17.24 5.95
C SER A 145 17.92 -18.38 5.44
N GLU A 146 16.61 -18.27 5.62
CA GLU A 146 15.66 -19.28 5.13
C GLU A 146 15.70 -19.38 3.61
N ILE A 147 15.62 -18.26 2.90
CA ILE A 147 15.59 -18.31 1.42
C ILE A 147 16.85 -18.90 0.81
N ARG A 148 18.01 -18.76 1.48
CA ARG A 148 19.28 -19.32 1.01
C ARG A 148 19.20 -20.85 0.87
N GLY A 149 18.41 -21.52 1.71
CA GLY A 149 18.25 -22.97 1.68
C GLY A 149 17.56 -23.50 0.42
N TYR A 150 16.81 -22.65 -0.31
CA TYR A 150 16.08 -23.05 -1.52
C TYR A 150 16.79 -22.68 -2.83
N LEU A 151 17.94 -22.00 -2.75
CA LEU A 151 18.69 -21.55 -3.91
C LEU A 151 19.87 -22.49 -4.20
N ALA A 152 20.35 -22.46 -5.44
CA ALA A 152 21.54 -23.21 -5.80
C ALA A 152 22.74 -22.75 -4.95
N PRO A 153 23.66 -23.66 -4.54
CA PRO A 153 24.75 -23.35 -3.61
C PRO A 153 25.70 -22.22 -4.05
N ASP A 154 25.78 -21.94 -5.35
CA ASP A 154 26.58 -20.87 -5.96
C ASP A 154 25.88 -19.49 -5.92
N ILE A 155 24.58 -19.45 -5.60
CA ILE A 155 23.81 -18.21 -5.48
C ILE A 155 23.95 -17.66 -4.06
N ASN A 156 24.64 -16.53 -3.94
CA ASN A 156 24.77 -15.83 -2.67
C ASN A 156 23.60 -14.86 -2.42
N VAL A 157 22.97 -14.98 -1.26
CA VAL A 157 21.94 -14.06 -0.76
C VAL A 157 22.58 -13.13 0.26
N ARG A 158 22.69 -11.84 -0.08
CA ARG A 158 23.35 -10.84 0.77
C ARG A 158 22.36 -9.80 1.26
N ARG A 159 22.64 -9.22 2.44
CA ARG A 159 21.87 -8.09 2.99
C ARG A 159 21.81 -6.88 2.05
N ASP A 160 22.87 -6.67 1.26
CA ASP A 160 22.98 -5.61 0.24
C ASP A 160 22.06 -5.82 -0.97
N ASP A 161 21.58 -7.05 -1.19
CA ASP A 161 20.63 -7.34 -2.27
C ASP A 161 19.19 -6.92 -1.89
N VAL A 162 18.93 -6.58 -0.63
CA VAL A 162 17.61 -6.10 -0.19
C VAL A 162 17.33 -4.70 -0.74
N LEU A 163 16.34 -4.61 -1.63
CA LEU A 163 15.90 -3.38 -2.29
C LEU A 163 14.95 -2.57 -1.40
N ALA A 164 14.12 -3.26 -0.62
CA ALA A 164 13.21 -2.70 0.37
C ALA A 164 12.91 -3.74 1.45
N ALA A 165 12.59 -3.29 2.66
CA ALA A 165 12.13 -4.13 3.75
C ALA A 165 11.05 -3.37 4.52
N TRP A 166 9.91 -3.99 4.74
CA TRP A 166 8.77 -3.33 5.38
C TRP A 166 8.05 -4.29 6.31
N SER A 167 7.36 -3.73 7.30
CA SER A 167 6.53 -4.49 8.24
C SER A 167 5.09 -4.00 8.21
N GLY A 168 4.15 -4.87 8.57
CA GLY A 168 2.76 -4.53 8.85
C GLY A 168 2.30 -5.14 10.17
N ILE A 169 1.30 -4.54 10.81
CA ILE A 169 0.70 -5.05 12.05
C ILE A 169 -0.59 -5.78 11.72
N ARG A 170 -0.65 -7.06 12.10
CA ARG A 170 -1.84 -7.91 12.02
C ARG A 170 -2.76 -7.59 13.21
N PRO A 171 -4.03 -7.23 12.99
CA PRO A 171 -4.99 -6.99 14.05
C PRO A 171 -5.62 -8.30 14.52
N LEU A 172 -4.85 -9.20 15.15
CA LEU A 172 -5.44 -10.44 15.69
C LEU A 172 -6.39 -10.08 16.82
N VAL A 173 -7.53 -10.77 16.95
CA VAL A 173 -8.57 -10.42 17.92
C VAL A 173 -8.82 -11.57 18.87
N ARG A 174 -8.97 -11.26 20.16
CA ARG A 174 -9.44 -12.17 21.22
C ARG A 174 -10.95 -12.01 21.36
N ASP A 175 -11.67 -13.11 21.53
CA ASP A 175 -13.10 -13.03 21.81
C ASP A 175 -13.31 -12.63 23.28
N PRO A 176 -13.90 -11.45 23.56
CA PRO A 176 -14.16 -11.03 24.94
C PRO A 176 -15.18 -11.92 25.67
N LYS A 177 -15.92 -12.78 24.96
CA LYS A 177 -16.89 -13.73 25.52
C LYS A 177 -16.32 -15.14 25.71
N ALA A 178 -15.13 -15.43 25.19
CA ALA A 178 -14.53 -16.75 25.33
C ALA A 178 -14.08 -16.99 26.77
N LYS A 179 -14.40 -18.18 27.31
CA LYS A 179 -13.95 -18.61 28.65
C LYS A 179 -12.42 -18.74 28.75
N ASN A 180 -11.75 -19.00 27.64
CA ASN A 180 -10.30 -18.98 27.51
C ASN A 180 -9.87 -17.70 26.78
N THR A 181 -9.37 -16.74 27.55
CA THR A 181 -8.88 -15.43 27.08
C THR A 181 -7.71 -15.50 26.10
N GLU A 182 -7.11 -16.68 25.92
CA GLU A 182 -5.99 -16.94 25.01
C GLU A 182 -6.41 -17.37 23.60
N SER A 183 -7.66 -17.78 23.39
CA SER A 183 -8.10 -18.25 22.07
C SER A 183 -8.37 -17.09 21.11
N LEU A 184 -7.48 -16.91 20.13
CA LEU A 184 -7.65 -15.93 19.06
C LEU A 184 -8.82 -16.31 18.15
N VAL A 185 -9.66 -15.33 17.84
CA VAL A 185 -10.70 -15.43 16.82
C VAL A 185 -9.98 -15.58 15.47
N ARG A 186 -10.15 -16.75 14.84
CA ARG A 186 -9.53 -17.04 13.53
C ARG A 186 -10.20 -16.28 12.38
N SER A 187 -11.40 -15.72 12.61
CA SER A 187 -12.19 -14.90 11.70
C SER A 187 -12.12 -13.41 12.11
N HIS A 188 -13.14 -12.64 11.74
CA HIS A 188 -13.43 -11.32 12.27
C HIS A 188 -14.46 -11.37 13.41
N LEU A 189 -14.59 -10.26 14.12
CA LEU A 189 -15.58 -10.00 15.16
C LEU A 189 -16.43 -8.79 14.77
N VAL A 190 -17.76 -8.93 14.85
CA VAL A 190 -18.70 -7.81 14.83
C VAL A 190 -19.34 -7.70 16.20
N SER A 191 -19.25 -6.53 16.84
CA SER A 191 -19.81 -6.29 18.17
C SER A 191 -20.37 -4.87 18.28
N VAL A 192 -21.30 -4.66 19.22
CA VAL A 192 -21.96 -3.37 19.44
C VAL A 192 -21.86 -3.02 20.91
N SER A 193 -21.34 -1.84 21.23
CA SER A 193 -21.26 -1.36 22.62
C SER A 193 -22.61 -0.87 23.13
N LYS A 194 -22.71 -0.61 24.44
CA LYS A 194 -23.95 -0.07 25.07
C LYS A 194 -24.35 1.29 24.50
N SER A 195 -23.37 2.13 24.15
CA SER A 195 -23.61 3.45 23.53
C SER A 195 -23.98 3.34 22.04
N GLY A 196 -23.82 2.17 21.42
CA GLY A 196 -24.12 1.92 20.01
C GLY A 196 -22.89 1.96 19.09
N LEU A 197 -21.66 1.90 19.60
CA LEU A 197 -20.48 1.77 18.73
C LEU A 197 -20.45 0.38 18.11
N LEU A 198 -20.62 0.28 16.79
CA LEU A 198 -20.43 -0.98 16.07
C LEU A 198 -18.94 -1.13 15.75
N THR A 199 -18.32 -2.24 16.16
CA THR A 199 -16.92 -2.54 15.90
C THR A 199 -16.81 -3.77 15.00
N CYS A 200 -16.10 -3.63 13.88
CA CYS A 200 -15.67 -4.72 13.01
C CYS A 200 -14.14 -4.87 13.12
N ALA A 201 -13.67 -5.95 13.75
CA ALA A 201 -12.26 -6.14 14.08
C ALA A 201 -11.75 -7.52 13.61
N GLY A 202 -10.45 -7.64 13.35
CA GLY A 202 -9.83 -8.88 12.92
C GLY A 202 -10.07 -9.20 11.45
N GLY A 203 -10.19 -10.48 11.13
CA GLY A 203 -10.39 -10.96 9.76
C GLY A 203 -9.14 -10.91 8.88
N LYS A 204 -9.33 -11.14 7.58
CA LYS A 204 -8.27 -11.20 6.57
C LYS A 204 -8.65 -10.36 5.37
N TRP A 205 -7.63 -9.93 4.62
CA TRP A 205 -7.86 -9.27 3.33
C TRP A 205 -8.72 -10.12 2.40
N THR A 206 -8.55 -11.44 2.35
CA THR A 206 -9.33 -12.34 1.49
C THR A 206 -10.82 -12.40 1.83
N THR A 207 -11.22 -12.04 3.05
CA THR A 207 -12.61 -12.12 3.53
C THR A 207 -13.28 -10.75 3.65
N TYR A 208 -12.62 -9.66 3.22
CA TYR A 208 -13.07 -8.28 3.48
C TYR A 208 -14.52 -8.02 3.03
N ARG A 209 -14.94 -8.58 1.89
CA ARG A 209 -16.29 -8.38 1.34
C ARG A 209 -17.36 -8.96 2.26
N GLN A 210 -17.15 -10.18 2.74
CA GLN A 210 -18.06 -10.85 3.67
C GLN A 210 -18.06 -10.12 5.03
N MET A 211 -16.90 -9.69 5.53
CA MET A 211 -16.80 -8.90 6.76
C MET A 211 -17.63 -7.61 6.67
N ALA A 212 -17.55 -6.92 5.53
CA ALA A 212 -18.30 -5.69 5.28
C ALA A 212 -19.81 -5.96 5.20
N GLU A 213 -20.23 -7.04 4.53
CA GLU A 213 -21.63 -7.46 4.46
C GLU A 213 -22.22 -7.69 5.87
N GLU A 214 -21.56 -8.50 6.70
CA GLU A 214 -22.01 -8.77 8.07
C GLU A 214 -22.04 -7.51 8.95
N ALA A 215 -21.04 -6.62 8.81
CA ALA A 215 -21.00 -5.36 9.55
C ALA A 215 -22.12 -4.38 9.13
N VAL A 216 -22.43 -4.31 7.82
CA VAL A 216 -23.52 -3.46 7.30
C VAL A 216 -24.89 -4.03 7.68
N ASP A 217 -25.08 -5.34 7.61
CA ASP A 217 -26.31 -6.00 8.06
C ASP A 217 -26.60 -5.72 9.54
N GLU A 218 -25.56 -5.78 10.38
CA GLU A 218 -25.67 -5.42 11.78
C GLU A 218 -25.95 -3.92 11.96
N ALA A 219 -25.29 -3.05 11.19
CA ALA A 219 -25.53 -1.61 11.24
C ALA A 219 -26.98 -1.25 10.86
N ILE A 220 -27.55 -1.92 9.85
CA ILE A 220 -28.95 -1.72 9.44
C ILE A 220 -29.90 -2.01 10.60
N LYS A 221 -29.69 -3.13 11.30
CA LYS A 221 -30.50 -3.52 12.47
C LYS A 221 -30.32 -2.54 13.62
N GLN A 222 -29.08 -2.24 14.00
CA GLN A 222 -28.75 -1.47 15.19
C GLN A 222 -29.11 0.01 15.10
N PHE A 223 -29.00 0.58 13.90
CA PHE A 223 -29.28 2.00 13.67
C PHE A 223 -30.63 2.24 13.00
N ASN A 224 -31.45 1.19 12.86
CA ASN A 224 -32.76 1.20 12.20
C ASN A 224 -32.69 1.91 10.82
N LEU A 225 -31.69 1.52 10.03
CA LEU A 225 -31.50 2.08 8.69
C LEU A 225 -32.49 1.42 7.72
N GLN A 226 -32.88 2.17 6.71
CA GLN A 226 -33.83 1.72 5.68
C GLN A 226 -33.13 1.84 4.33
N PRO A 227 -32.36 0.82 3.89
CA PRO A 227 -31.78 0.79 2.56
C PRO A 227 -32.85 1.02 1.49
N ARG A 228 -32.48 1.70 0.41
CA ARG A 228 -33.40 2.04 -0.67
C ARG A 228 -32.76 1.72 -2.01
N ALA A 229 -33.62 1.42 -2.98
CA ALA A 229 -33.22 1.28 -4.36
C ALA A 229 -32.55 2.57 -4.87
N LEU A 230 -31.44 2.41 -5.57
CA LEU A 230 -30.77 3.49 -6.27
C LEU A 230 -31.48 3.71 -7.61
N ARG A 231 -32.25 4.79 -7.73
CA ARG A 231 -33.05 5.07 -8.95
C ARG A 231 -32.21 5.49 -10.15
N ILE A 232 -31.08 6.14 -9.90
CA ILE A 232 -30.13 6.58 -10.92
C ILE A 232 -28.84 5.85 -10.62
N VAL A 233 -28.47 4.93 -11.51
CA VAL A 233 -27.21 4.20 -11.40
C VAL A 233 -26.11 5.05 -12.02
N PRO A 234 -25.07 5.43 -11.26
CA PRO A 234 -23.94 6.16 -11.82
C PRO A 234 -23.22 5.27 -12.83
N ASP A 235 -22.77 5.85 -13.94
CA ASP A 235 -21.93 5.13 -14.90
C ASP A 235 -20.51 4.97 -14.34
N ILE A 236 -20.27 3.85 -13.66
CA ILE A 236 -18.96 3.50 -13.09
C ILE A 236 -17.98 3.15 -14.20
N SER A 237 -18.47 2.64 -15.32
CA SER A 237 -17.62 2.33 -16.47
C SER A 237 -17.08 3.60 -17.13
N GLY A 238 -17.81 4.72 -17.04
CA GLY A 238 -17.52 5.96 -17.76
C GLY A 238 -17.65 5.84 -19.28
N THR A 239 -18.21 4.72 -19.77
CA THR A 239 -18.36 4.44 -21.21
C THR A 239 -19.83 4.47 -21.66
N GLY A 240 -20.79 4.39 -20.74
CA GLY A 240 -22.21 4.22 -21.03
C GLY A 240 -22.63 2.84 -21.54
N TYR A 241 -21.68 1.93 -21.83
CA TYR A 241 -21.95 0.63 -22.47
C TYR A 241 -21.84 -0.58 -21.55
N HIS A 242 -21.22 -0.44 -20.37
CA HIS A 242 -21.00 -1.55 -19.44
C HIS A 242 -21.76 -1.34 -18.14
N VAL A 243 -22.94 -1.95 -18.05
CA VAL A 243 -23.74 -1.99 -16.82
C VAL A 243 -23.39 -3.24 -16.02
N ASP A 244 -23.23 -3.10 -14.71
CA ASP A 244 -23.08 -4.23 -13.79
C ASP A 244 -24.36 -5.08 -13.73
N LYS A 245 -24.22 -6.37 -13.39
CA LYS A 245 -25.38 -7.25 -13.14
C LYS A 245 -26.08 -6.96 -11.80
N ALA A 246 -25.43 -6.19 -10.92
CA ALA A 246 -25.91 -5.87 -9.59
C ALA A 246 -27.27 -5.15 -9.63
N ILE A 247 -28.27 -5.72 -8.95
CA ILE A 247 -29.61 -5.14 -8.82
C ILE A 247 -29.63 -4.19 -7.61
N LEU A 248 -29.53 -2.88 -7.84
CA LEU A 248 -29.38 -1.89 -6.77
C LEU A 248 -30.73 -1.53 -6.11
N ASP A 249 -31.44 -2.52 -5.57
CA ASP A 249 -32.77 -2.38 -4.93
C ASP A 249 -32.72 -2.06 -3.42
N GLY A 250 -31.52 -1.99 -2.84
CA GLY A 250 -31.28 -1.80 -1.41
C GLY A 250 -30.82 -3.08 -0.70
N SER A 251 -30.89 -4.24 -1.36
CA SER A 251 -30.25 -5.47 -0.89
C SER A 251 -28.72 -5.45 -1.12
N CYS A 252 -27.99 -6.30 -0.38
CA CYS A 252 -26.55 -6.45 -0.57
C CYS A 252 -26.25 -7.12 -1.93
N GLN A 253 -25.62 -6.38 -2.84
CA GLN A 253 -25.19 -6.88 -4.16
C GLN A 253 -23.67 -6.84 -4.35
N THR A 254 -22.90 -6.70 -3.26
CA THR A 254 -21.44 -6.48 -3.32
C THR A 254 -20.68 -7.57 -4.07
N HIS A 255 -21.22 -8.78 -4.17
CA HIS A 255 -20.64 -9.90 -4.92
C HIS A 255 -20.80 -9.79 -6.45
N GLN A 256 -21.70 -8.92 -6.93
CA GLN A 256 -21.94 -8.68 -8.36
C GLN A 256 -21.45 -7.31 -8.85
N VAL A 257 -21.08 -6.43 -7.92
CA VAL A 257 -20.54 -5.10 -8.23
C VAL A 257 -19.09 -5.23 -8.67
N ARG A 258 -18.76 -4.69 -9.85
CA ARG A 258 -17.37 -4.53 -10.29
C ARG A 258 -16.79 -3.27 -9.67
N LEU A 259 -15.52 -3.35 -9.28
CA LEU A 259 -14.79 -2.17 -8.81
C LEU A 259 -14.38 -1.30 -10.01
N ILE A 260 -14.21 0.01 -9.76
CA ILE A 260 -13.65 0.94 -10.74
C ILE A 260 -12.33 0.38 -11.31
N GLY A 261 -12.11 0.54 -12.61
CA GLY A 261 -10.99 -0.09 -13.33
C GLY A 261 -11.37 -1.40 -14.03
N ALA A 262 -12.39 -2.11 -13.57
CA ALA A 262 -12.65 -3.47 -14.07
C ALA A 262 -13.56 -3.56 -15.32
N HIS A 263 -14.24 -2.49 -15.73
CA HIS A 263 -15.36 -2.58 -16.68
C HIS A 263 -14.88 -2.77 -18.12
N GLY A 264 -13.87 -2.01 -18.54
CA GLY A 264 -13.22 -2.08 -19.85
C GLY A 264 -11.89 -2.85 -19.86
N TYR A 265 -11.57 -3.59 -18.80
CA TYR A 265 -10.33 -4.36 -18.74
C TYR A 265 -10.34 -5.51 -19.76
N SER A 266 -9.22 -5.69 -20.45
CA SER A 266 -8.94 -6.88 -21.23
C SER A 266 -7.44 -7.20 -21.22
N LYS A 267 -7.08 -8.46 -21.45
CA LYS A 267 -5.67 -8.88 -21.53
C LYS A 267 -4.89 -8.20 -22.66
N THR A 268 -5.58 -7.66 -23.65
CA THR A 268 -5.00 -6.97 -24.81
C THR A 268 -5.13 -5.44 -24.73
N LEU A 269 -5.69 -4.90 -23.65
CA LEU A 269 -5.91 -3.45 -23.49
C LEU A 269 -4.61 -2.63 -23.66
N PHE A 270 -3.48 -3.16 -23.19
CA PHE A 270 -2.18 -2.53 -23.33
C PHE A 270 -1.80 -2.23 -24.80
N ILE A 271 -2.26 -3.03 -25.76
CA ILE A 271 -2.00 -2.82 -27.20
C ILE A 271 -2.66 -1.51 -27.65
N ASN A 272 -3.90 -1.27 -27.23
CA ASN A 272 -4.64 -0.06 -27.57
C ASN A 272 -3.97 1.18 -26.95
N LEU A 273 -3.46 1.06 -25.71
CA LEU A 273 -2.72 2.16 -25.07
C LEU A 273 -1.43 2.48 -25.83
N ILE A 274 -0.69 1.47 -26.31
CA ILE A 274 0.51 1.68 -27.14
C ILE A 274 0.13 2.35 -28.45
N GLN A 275 -0.89 1.86 -29.15
CA GLN A 275 -1.30 2.40 -30.45
C GLN A 275 -1.82 3.84 -30.36
N HIS A 276 -2.52 4.19 -29.28
CA HIS A 276 -3.12 5.51 -29.13
C HIS A 276 -2.16 6.55 -28.56
N PHE A 277 -1.35 6.18 -27.57
CA PHE A 277 -0.50 7.12 -26.84
C PHE A 277 1.00 6.96 -27.13
N GLY A 278 1.43 5.86 -27.77
CA GLY A 278 2.84 5.59 -28.03
C GLY A 278 3.64 5.23 -26.77
N LEU A 279 3.01 4.60 -25.78
CA LEU A 279 3.65 4.15 -24.54
C LEU A 279 4.64 3.00 -24.77
N ALA A 280 5.64 2.89 -23.89
CA ALA A 280 6.50 1.71 -23.82
C ALA A 280 5.68 0.47 -23.44
N THR A 281 6.07 -0.70 -23.93
CA THR A 281 5.24 -1.92 -23.77
C THR A 281 5.08 -2.35 -22.30
N ASP A 282 6.15 -2.27 -21.51
CA ASP A 282 6.13 -2.58 -20.08
C ASP A 282 5.28 -1.57 -19.29
N VAL A 283 5.35 -0.28 -19.64
CA VAL A 283 4.49 0.77 -19.08
C VAL A 283 3.02 0.50 -19.39
N ALA A 284 2.67 0.25 -20.66
CA ALA A 284 1.29 0.00 -21.05
C ALA A 284 0.69 -1.23 -20.35
N LYS A 285 1.49 -2.29 -20.18
CA LYS A 285 1.10 -3.49 -19.41
C LYS A 285 0.90 -3.15 -17.93
N HIS A 286 1.85 -2.46 -17.32
CA HIS A 286 1.75 -2.01 -15.92
C HIS A 286 0.48 -1.19 -15.69
N LEU A 287 0.19 -0.20 -16.53
CA LEU A 287 -1.00 0.62 -16.40
C LEU A 287 -2.27 -0.22 -16.52
N THR A 288 -2.32 -1.12 -17.50
CA THR A 288 -3.45 -2.03 -17.70
C THR A 288 -3.68 -2.97 -16.50
N GLU A 289 -2.62 -3.48 -15.90
CA GLU A 289 -2.70 -4.41 -14.76
C GLU A 289 -3.02 -3.68 -13.45
N SER A 290 -2.57 -2.44 -13.29
CA SER A 290 -2.74 -1.66 -12.06
C SER A 290 -4.04 -0.84 -12.03
N TYR A 291 -4.44 -0.26 -13.16
CA TYR A 291 -5.57 0.67 -13.28
C TYR A 291 -6.74 0.11 -14.09
N GLY A 292 -6.55 -1.02 -14.78
CA GLY A 292 -7.56 -1.59 -15.66
C GLY A 292 -7.98 -0.58 -16.75
N ASP A 293 -9.28 -0.34 -16.88
CA ASP A 293 -9.82 0.64 -17.83
C ASP A 293 -9.46 2.10 -17.51
N ARG A 294 -9.06 2.43 -16.28
CA ARG A 294 -8.58 3.78 -15.92
C ARG A 294 -7.20 4.08 -16.51
N ALA A 295 -6.51 3.09 -17.05
CA ALA A 295 -5.23 3.27 -17.72
C ALA A 295 -5.30 4.29 -18.88
N TRP A 296 -6.45 4.44 -19.53
CA TRP A 296 -6.68 5.48 -20.54
C TRP A 296 -6.54 6.89 -19.97
N GLU A 297 -7.17 7.16 -18.83
CA GLU A 297 -7.09 8.47 -18.17
C GLU A 297 -5.65 8.74 -17.68
N VAL A 298 -4.98 7.73 -17.12
CA VAL A 298 -3.58 7.85 -16.69
C VAL A 298 -2.65 8.18 -17.87
N ALA A 299 -2.80 7.45 -18.98
CA ALA A 299 -2.02 7.68 -20.20
C ALA A 299 -2.28 9.08 -20.79
N ALA A 300 -3.54 9.55 -20.77
CA ALA A 300 -3.90 10.89 -21.23
C ALA A 300 -3.32 12.02 -20.36
N MET A 301 -3.03 11.75 -19.08
CA MET A 301 -2.40 12.71 -18.15
C MET A 301 -0.86 12.67 -18.18
N SER A 302 -0.27 11.84 -19.04
CA SER A 302 1.18 11.66 -19.13
C SER A 302 1.82 12.72 -20.03
N SER A 303 2.99 13.23 -19.64
CA SER A 303 3.71 14.22 -20.46
C SER A 303 4.34 13.58 -21.70
N PRO A 304 4.53 14.33 -22.81
CA PRO A 304 5.35 13.88 -23.92
C PRO A 304 6.81 13.69 -23.47
N THR A 305 7.48 12.68 -24.03
CA THR A 305 8.88 12.37 -23.70
C THR A 305 9.89 13.14 -24.55
N ASN A 306 9.44 13.72 -25.68
CA ASN A 306 10.26 14.41 -26.68
C ASN A 306 11.38 13.54 -27.30
N ILE A 307 11.22 12.21 -27.31
CA ILE A 307 12.08 11.27 -28.02
C ILE A 307 11.28 10.47 -29.05
N ARG A 308 11.96 9.72 -29.93
CA ARG A 308 11.30 8.96 -31.00
C ARG A 308 10.31 7.92 -30.48
N PHE A 309 10.65 7.23 -29.39
CA PHE A 309 9.79 6.27 -28.72
C PHE A 309 10.35 5.97 -27.32
N PRO A 310 9.52 5.80 -26.27
CA PRO A 310 8.06 6.04 -26.24
C PRO A 310 7.70 7.51 -26.48
N LEU A 311 6.48 7.82 -26.94
CA LEU A 311 6.04 9.19 -27.28
C LEU A 311 5.56 9.99 -26.06
N CYS A 312 4.92 9.33 -25.10
CA CYS A 312 4.50 9.90 -23.82
C CYS A 312 4.82 8.97 -22.64
N GLY A 313 4.64 9.47 -21.43
CA GLY A 313 4.92 8.73 -20.19
C GLY A 313 6.37 8.87 -19.78
N VAL A 314 6.69 9.99 -19.11
CA VAL A 314 8.02 10.20 -18.55
C VAL A 314 8.15 9.34 -17.30
N ARG A 315 9.11 8.41 -17.30
CA ARG A 315 9.33 7.54 -16.14
C ARG A 315 9.80 8.34 -14.93
N ILE A 316 9.22 8.07 -13.77
CA ILE A 316 9.68 8.63 -12.50
C ILE A 316 10.91 7.89 -11.97
N SER A 317 11.13 6.65 -12.44
CA SER A 317 12.33 5.85 -12.16
C SER A 317 12.73 5.08 -13.42
N PRO A 318 14.02 5.06 -13.81
CA PRO A 318 14.47 4.31 -14.99
C PRO A 318 14.33 2.79 -14.83
N LEU A 319 14.24 2.29 -13.58
CA LEU A 319 14.19 0.86 -13.27
C LEU A 319 12.78 0.27 -13.30
N TYR A 320 11.75 1.11 -13.25
CA TYR A 320 10.36 0.69 -13.05
C TYR A 320 9.43 1.29 -14.11
N PRO A 321 8.28 0.65 -14.39
CA PRO A 321 7.32 1.12 -15.39
C PRO A 321 6.41 2.24 -14.88
N PHE A 322 6.81 2.96 -13.83
CA PHE A 322 6.01 4.05 -13.24
C PHE A 322 6.26 5.38 -13.97
N ILE A 323 5.19 6.09 -14.33
CA ILE A 323 5.24 7.32 -15.12
C ILE A 323 4.59 8.52 -14.43
N ASP A 324 4.93 9.70 -14.91
CA ASP A 324 4.46 10.99 -14.40
C ASP A 324 2.93 11.15 -14.41
N GLY A 325 2.25 10.55 -15.40
CA GLY A 325 0.78 10.53 -15.47
C GLY A 325 0.11 9.86 -14.27
N GLU A 326 0.74 8.85 -13.66
CA GLU A 326 0.22 8.19 -12.44
C GLU A 326 0.16 9.14 -11.25
N ILE A 327 1.10 10.10 -11.16
CA ILE A 327 1.12 11.08 -10.07
C ILE A 327 -0.10 12.01 -10.19
N ARG A 328 -0.34 12.55 -11.39
CA ARG A 328 -1.48 13.44 -11.65
C ARG A 328 -2.80 12.72 -11.45
N TYR A 329 -2.90 11.48 -11.93
CA TYR A 329 -4.08 10.65 -11.72
C TYR A 329 -4.29 10.37 -10.22
N ALA A 330 -3.24 10.01 -9.48
CA ALA A 330 -3.32 9.77 -8.04
C ALA A 330 -3.87 10.99 -7.26
N VAL A 331 -3.42 12.20 -7.62
CA VAL A 331 -3.91 13.44 -7.01
C VAL A 331 -5.36 13.72 -7.41
N ARG A 332 -5.64 13.78 -8.72
CA ARG A 332 -6.93 14.23 -9.27
C ARG A 332 -8.08 13.23 -9.10
N ARG A 333 -7.77 11.93 -9.01
CA ARG A 333 -8.75 10.84 -9.06
C ARG A 333 -8.65 9.85 -7.91
N GLU A 334 -7.57 9.85 -7.13
CA GLU A 334 -7.38 8.89 -6.02
C GLU A 334 -7.07 9.55 -4.68
N TYR A 335 -7.33 10.85 -4.56
CA TYR A 335 -7.20 11.65 -3.34
C TYR A 335 -5.80 11.62 -2.70
N ALA A 336 -4.73 11.46 -3.50
CA ALA A 336 -3.38 11.59 -2.96
C ALA A 336 -3.13 13.03 -2.45
N GLN A 337 -2.63 13.15 -1.22
CA GLN A 337 -2.31 14.44 -0.57
C GLN A 337 -0.88 14.51 -0.03
N THR A 338 -0.14 13.40 -0.11
CA THR A 338 1.26 13.29 0.31
C THR A 338 2.07 12.48 -0.70
N ALA A 339 3.37 12.72 -0.80
CA ALA A 339 4.27 11.95 -1.66
C ALA A 339 4.32 10.47 -1.27
N VAL A 340 4.11 10.15 0.02
CA VAL A 340 3.95 8.78 0.51
C VAL A 340 2.70 8.11 -0.08
N ASP A 341 1.58 8.82 -0.25
CA ASP A 341 0.38 8.26 -0.89
C ASP A 341 0.70 7.77 -2.30
N VAL A 342 1.50 8.53 -3.05
CA VAL A 342 1.91 8.19 -4.42
C VAL A 342 2.93 7.05 -4.40
N LEU A 343 4.09 7.25 -3.79
CA LEU A 343 5.23 6.33 -3.84
C LEU A 343 4.95 4.97 -3.18
N ALA A 344 4.18 4.95 -2.09
CA ALA A 344 3.95 3.72 -1.34
C ALA A 344 2.63 3.04 -1.74
N ARG A 345 1.56 3.81 -1.97
CA ARG A 345 0.20 3.22 -2.03
C ARG A 345 -0.37 3.18 -3.44
N ARG A 346 -0.04 4.14 -4.33
CA ARG A 346 -0.54 4.14 -5.71
C ARG A 346 0.40 3.42 -6.68
N THR A 347 1.70 3.74 -6.66
CA THR A 347 2.70 3.06 -7.51
C THR A 347 3.35 1.85 -6.84
N ARG A 348 3.46 1.86 -5.50
CA ARG A 348 4.17 0.86 -4.68
C ARG A 348 5.69 0.84 -4.84
N LEU A 349 6.28 1.85 -5.49
CA LEU A 349 7.74 1.97 -5.66
C LEU A 349 8.51 1.88 -4.32
N ALA A 350 7.98 2.47 -3.25
CA ALA A 350 8.61 2.40 -1.92
C ALA A 350 8.63 0.98 -1.34
N PHE A 351 7.66 0.13 -1.71
CA PHE A 351 7.64 -1.28 -1.32
C PHE A 351 8.60 -2.11 -2.16
N LEU A 352 8.84 -1.76 -3.42
CA LEU A 352 9.71 -2.50 -4.34
C LEU A 352 11.18 -2.16 -4.15
N ASN A 353 11.51 -0.86 -4.04
CA ASN A 353 12.87 -0.38 -3.90
C ASN A 353 12.90 1.00 -3.25
N ALA A 354 13.31 1.05 -1.98
CA ALA A 354 13.33 2.28 -1.19
C ALA A 354 14.35 3.31 -1.72
N ARG A 355 15.43 2.86 -2.39
CA ARG A 355 16.42 3.75 -3.00
C ARG A 355 15.88 4.38 -4.28
N ALA A 356 15.25 3.59 -5.15
CA ALA A 356 14.60 4.10 -6.36
C ALA A 356 13.44 5.06 -6.01
N ALA A 357 12.72 4.80 -4.91
CA ALA A 357 11.70 5.73 -4.41
C ALA A 357 12.30 7.06 -3.93
N LEU A 358 13.45 7.03 -3.24
CA LEU A 358 14.18 8.25 -2.86
C LEU A 358 14.66 9.04 -4.09
N GLU A 359 15.14 8.34 -5.11
CA GLU A 359 15.60 8.95 -6.36
C GLU A 359 14.44 9.59 -7.16
N ALA A 360 13.26 8.98 -7.13
CA ALA A 360 12.06 9.50 -7.77
C ALA A 360 11.40 10.67 -6.99
N LEU A 361 11.73 10.84 -5.71
CA LEU A 361 11.06 11.77 -4.81
C LEU A 361 11.05 13.24 -5.29
N PRO A 362 12.14 13.83 -5.81
CA PRO A 362 12.10 15.21 -6.31
C PRO A 362 11.03 15.41 -7.39
N THR A 363 10.99 14.52 -8.39
CA THR A 363 10.02 14.58 -9.48
C THR A 363 8.58 14.40 -8.98
N VAL A 364 8.36 13.48 -8.04
CA VAL A 364 7.04 13.28 -7.42
C VAL A 364 6.58 14.54 -6.68
N VAL A 365 7.44 15.12 -5.84
CA VAL A 365 7.12 16.33 -5.07
C VAL A 365 6.84 17.51 -5.99
N ASP A 366 7.60 17.69 -7.07
CA ASP A 366 7.37 18.80 -8.00
C ASP A 366 6.04 18.69 -8.74
N ILE A 367 5.70 17.51 -9.26
CA ILE A 367 4.41 17.30 -9.94
C ILE A 367 3.26 17.47 -8.94
N MET A 368 3.38 16.91 -7.73
CA MET A 368 2.35 17.10 -6.71
C MET A 368 2.22 18.57 -6.28
N ALA A 369 3.33 19.30 -6.19
CA ALA A 369 3.33 20.72 -5.87
C ALA A 369 2.62 21.56 -6.94
N GLU A 370 2.78 21.20 -8.21
CA GLU A 370 2.04 21.82 -9.32
C GLU A 370 0.53 21.54 -9.18
N GLU A 371 0.15 20.28 -8.97
CA GLU A 371 -1.25 19.83 -8.91
C GLU A 371 -2.01 20.35 -7.67
N LEU A 372 -1.33 20.49 -6.54
CA LEU A 372 -1.90 20.88 -5.24
C LEU A 372 -1.52 22.30 -4.82
N HIS A 373 -0.81 23.02 -5.68
CA HIS A 373 -0.34 24.39 -5.44
C HIS A 373 0.48 24.54 -4.14
N TRP A 374 1.42 23.62 -3.91
CA TRP A 374 2.28 23.66 -2.74
C TRP A 374 3.35 24.74 -2.86
N ASP A 375 3.62 25.43 -1.75
CA ASP A 375 4.77 26.31 -1.61
C ASP A 375 6.06 25.52 -1.27
N GLU A 376 7.20 26.22 -1.24
CA GLU A 376 8.49 25.57 -0.95
C GLU A 376 8.54 24.98 0.47
N LYS A 377 7.86 25.59 1.46
CA LYS A 377 7.79 25.03 2.82
C LYS A 377 7.06 23.70 2.84
N ARG A 378 5.94 23.60 2.12
CA ARG A 378 5.16 22.37 2.00
C ARG A 378 5.95 21.29 1.26
N LYS A 379 6.72 21.65 0.23
CA LYS A 379 7.65 20.73 -0.45
C LYS A 379 8.74 20.21 0.50
N ASP A 380 9.28 21.05 1.37
CA ASP A 380 10.27 20.64 2.39
C ASP A 380 9.69 19.69 3.45
N VAL A 381 8.43 19.91 3.87
CA VAL A 381 7.69 18.98 4.75
C VAL A 381 7.56 17.62 4.07
N GLU A 382 7.10 17.59 2.81
CA GLU A 382 6.93 16.35 2.07
C GLU A 382 8.25 15.62 1.83
N TRP A 383 9.33 16.36 1.57
CA TRP A 383 10.67 15.78 1.50
C TRP A 383 11.04 15.08 2.80
N THR A 384 11.01 15.82 3.91
CA THR A 384 11.47 15.37 5.22
C THR A 384 10.69 14.14 5.71
N GLU A 385 9.36 14.21 5.62
CA GLU A 385 8.50 13.13 6.08
C GLU A 385 8.57 11.90 5.18
N THR A 386 8.70 12.09 3.86
CA THR A 386 8.81 10.96 2.94
C THR A 386 10.15 10.25 3.10
N VAL A 387 11.26 10.97 3.29
CA VAL A 387 12.56 10.35 3.60
C VAL A 387 12.48 9.55 4.90
N LYS A 388 11.85 10.10 5.95
CA LYS A 388 11.62 9.37 7.21
C LYS A 388 10.78 8.11 6.99
N PHE A 389 9.72 8.18 6.18
CA PHE A 389 8.93 7.03 5.81
C PHE A 389 9.76 5.98 5.05
N LEU A 390 10.61 6.38 4.10
CA LEU A 390 11.46 5.45 3.35
C LEU A 390 12.46 4.70 4.25
N VAL A 391 12.91 5.29 5.35
CA VAL A 391 13.70 4.58 6.38
C VAL A 391 12.92 3.40 6.97
N SER A 392 11.60 3.55 7.18
CA SER A 392 10.74 2.43 7.60
C SER A 392 10.54 1.35 6.53
N MET A 393 10.85 1.68 5.26
CA MET A 393 10.81 0.80 4.11
C MET A 393 12.18 0.16 3.78
N GLY A 394 13.14 0.25 4.69
CA GLY A 394 14.46 -0.38 4.55
C GLY A 394 15.51 0.51 3.90
N LEU A 395 15.24 1.81 3.71
CA LEU A 395 16.28 2.77 3.33
C LEU A 395 17.34 2.84 4.46
N PRO A 396 18.65 2.72 4.17
CA PRO A 396 19.68 2.79 5.19
C PRO A 396 19.62 4.09 6.00
N LYS A 397 19.77 3.99 7.33
CA LYS A 397 19.74 5.16 8.24
C LYS A 397 20.78 6.23 7.88
N SER A 398 21.90 5.85 7.27
CA SER A 398 22.91 6.79 6.75
C SER A 398 22.37 7.72 5.66
N ARG A 399 21.24 7.39 5.05
CA ARG A 399 20.54 8.20 4.04
C ARG A 399 19.32 8.93 4.58
N ALA A 400 19.03 8.84 5.89
CA ALA A 400 17.89 9.54 6.51
C ALA A 400 18.03 11.08 6.44
N GLY A 401 19.27 11.59 6.36
CA GLY A 401 19.58 13.01 6.18
C GLY A 401 19.83 13.43 4.73
N ALA A 402 19.45 12.59 3.75
CA ALA A 402 19.63 12.92 2.34
C ALA A 402 18.89 14.21 1.98
N THR A 403 19.61 15.17 1.38
CA THR A 403 18.99 16.40 0.88
C THR A 403 18.49 16.21 -0.54
N ARG A 404 17.48 17.00 -0.91
CA ARG A 404 16.96 17.04 -2.29
C ARG A 404 18.06 17.28 -3.33
N LYS A 405 18.96 18.22 -3.04
CA LYS A 405 20.11 18.55 -3.89
C LYS A 405 21.09 17.38 -4.04
N ASP A 406 21.23 16.52 -3.05
CA ASP A 406 22.12 15.35 -3.15
C ASP A 406 21.56 14.29 -4.10
N VAL A 407 20.24 14.10 -4.08
CA VAL A 407 19.54 13.21 -5.03
C VAL A 407 19.62 13.77 -6.45
N GLU A 408 19.25 15.03 -6.65
CA GLU A 408 19.26 15.67 -7.98
C GLU A 408 20.65 15.70 -8.63
N LYS A 409 21.72 15.81 -7.82
CA LYS A 409 23.11 15.73 -8.29
C LYS A 409 23.63 14.31 -8.47
N GLY A 410 22.80 13.28 -8.25
CA GLY A 410 23.19 11.89 -8.35
C GLY A 410 24.23 11.44 -7.32
N ARG A 411 24.42 12.17 -6.20
CA ARG A 411 25.45 11.83 -5.20
C ARG A 411 25.13 10.57 -4.40
N LEU A 412 23.88 10.12 -4.46
CA LEU A 412 23.36 8.96 -3.73
C LEU A 412 23.20 7.71 -4.62
N THR A 413 23.49 7.80 -5.91
CA THR A 413 23.51 6.64 -6.83
C THR A 413 24.77 5.78 -6.61
N GLY A 414 25.76 6.32 -5.89
CA GLY A 414 26.97 5.61 -5.51
C GLY A 414 26.70 4.43 -4.58
N ILE A 415 27.21 3.28 -4.99
CA ILE A 415 27.44 2.13 -4.12
C ILE A 415 28.47 2.54 -3.06
N SER A 416 28.25 2.18 -1.79
CA SER A 416 29.20 2.40 -0.69
C SER A 416 30.63 2.01 -1.11
N SER A 417 31.62 2.81 -0.72
CA SER A 417 33.05 2.67 -1.04
C SER A 417 33.69 1.34 -0.60
N THR A 418 32.93 0.42 -0.01
CA THR A 418 33.33 -0.95 0.27
C THR A 418 33.23 -1.89 -0.94
N GLN A 419 32.47 -1.55 -1.99
CA GLN A 419 32.32 -2.42 -3.19
C GLN A 419 33.32 -2.14 -4.32
N THR A 420 34.09 -1.05 -4.28
CA THR A 420 35.16 -0.75 -5.27
C THR A 420 36.37 -1.67 -5.19
N LYS A 421 36.37 -2.67 -4.28
CA LYS A 421 37.40 -3.72 -4.20
C LYS A 421 37.07 -4.98 -5.01
N ARG A 422 36.14 -4.92 -5.98
CA ARG A 422 36.10 -5.96 -7.02
C ARG A 422 37.07 -5.54 -8.13
N PRO A 423 38.13 -6.31 -8.43
CA PRO A 423 38.93 -6.03 -9.59
C PRO A 423 38.01 -6.10 -10.82
N LEU A 424 37.98 -5.02 -11.59
CA LEU A 424 37.38 -5.05 -12.93
C LEU A 424 38.12 -6.14 -13.70
N VAL A 425 37.38 -7.14 -14.19
CA VAL A 425 37.95 -8.16 -15.08
C VAL A 425 38.38 -7.43 -16.34
N ASP A 426 39.67 -7.46 -16.65
CA ASP A 426 40.20 -6.94 -17.89
C ASP A 426 39.69 -7.81 -19.05
N CYS A 427 38.63 -7.35 -19.71
CA CYS A 427 38.02 -8.04 -20.85
C CYS A 427 38.92 -8.08 -22.09
N THR A 428 40.10 -7.43 -22.06
CA THR A 428 41.08 -7.50 -23.14
C THR A 428 42.11 -8.63 -22.94
N ASN A 429 42.12 -9.27 -21.78
CA ASN A 429 42.99 -10.41 -21.49
C ASN A 429 42.23 -11.74 -21.72
N PRO A 430 42.55 -12.52 -22.77
CA PRO A 430 41.87 -13.78 -23.06
C PRO A 430 42.04 -14.86 -21.98
N ASN A 431 42.94 -14.68 -21.01
CA ASN A 431 43.12 -15.57 -19.85
C ASN A 431 42.32 -15.14 -18.61
N ALA A 432 41.59 -14.01 -18.65
CA ALA A 432 40.86 -13.50 -17.48
C ALA A 432 39.54 -14.25 -17.18
N ILE A 433 39.10 -15.14 -18.09
CA ILE A 433 37.94 -16.01 -17.90
C ILE A 433 38.42 -17.46 -17.76
N GLN A 434 39.09 -17.77 -16.65
CA GLN A 434 39.23 -19.15 -16.22
C GLN A 434 38.01 -19.49 -15.36
N LEU A 435 37.01 -20.13 -15.98
CA LEU A 435 35.95 -20.82 -15.24
C LEU A 435 36.61 -21.93 -14.43
N ASP A 436 36.53 -21.84 -13.11
CA ASP A 436 36.98 -22.88 -12.18
C ASP A 436 36.15 -24.15 -12.46
N ARG A 437 36.74 -25.08 -13.21
CA ARG A 437 36.18 -26.40 -13.49
C ARG A 437 36.55 -27.34 -12.34
N THR A 438 35.88 -27.17 -11.20
CA THR A 438 35.87 -28.16 -10.13
C THR A 438 34.43 -28.47 -9.74
N LEU A 439 33.75 -29.22 -10.61
CA LEU A 439 32.54 -29.97 -10.22
C LEU A 439 32.99 -31.35 -9.73
N PRO A 440 32.58 -31.81 -8.54
CA PRO A 440 32.74 -33.20 -8.15
C PRO A 440 31.72 -34.07 -8.91
N GLU A 441 32.16 -35.28 -9.29
CA GLU A 441 31.40 -36.33 -10.01
C GLU A 441 30.17 -36.83 -9.26
#